data_AF-A0AAV2IT79-F1
#
_entry.id   AF-A0AAV2IT79-F1
#
_cell.length_a   1.000
_cell.length_b   1.000
_cell.length_c   1.000
_cell.angle_alpha   90.00
_cell.angle_beta   90.00
_cell.angle_gamma   90.00
#
_symmetry.space_group_name_H-M   'P 1'
#
loop_
_entity.id
_entity.type
_entity.pdbx_description
1 polymer ?
#
loop_
_entity_poly.entity_id
_entity_poly.type
_entity_poly.pdbx_seq_one_letter_code
_entity_poly.pdbx_strand_id
1 'polypeptide(L)'
;MSPQALGKMAVKFPNLANAMVASLRDFLVSPSPILSKLNKYSITEQGSKYSGKGGGIRITVTDEDKNERGGMSKSPKSCLLTTMENLRDNAIHNICRALKAGQQVDEDCVPAFLASISNRLYRAELSDRESNLISTNTILTLGHLAVVLKDQPKLVESILQIFQQRFCSPPSQLDVLIVDQMGCMVMAGCSSISHEVLSMFTQISVESSSPYNVNEVNDKLRGFRLVSQAVINAFANIAANIQGEAEQLDLLSRLLELFVQLGLDAKRNNEKISGFMKASSSAGNRGLLIPVIAVLMRRLPPIKEPKRRLHKLFRDFWQYSVVMGFTNENQGLWPPEWYEGVCL
;
A
#
# COMPACT_ATOMS: atom_id res chain seq x y z
N MET A 1 5.37 1.37 -32.03
CA MET A 1 4.49 0.20 -31.81
C MET A 1 3.80 0.38 -30.47
N SER A 2 2.48 0.24 -30.36
CA SER A 2 1.77 0.52 -29.10
C SER A 2 2.01 -0.58 -28.05
N PRO A 3 2.09 -0.25 -26.74
CA PRO A 3 2.25 -1.25 -25.68
C PRO A 3 1.19 -2.36 -25.71
N GLN A 4 -0.06 -2.01 -26.07
CA GLN A 4 -1.15 -2.98 -26.18
C GLN A 4 -0.95 -3.98 -27.34
N ALA A 5 -0.36 -3.55 -28.45
CA ALA A 5 -0.10 -4.45 -29.57
C ALA A 5 0.91 -5.52 -29.19
N LEU A 6 1.98 -5.14 -28.47
CA LEU A 6 3.02 -6.07 -28.02
C LEU A 6 2.44 -7.17 -27.11
N GLY A 7 1.65 -6.83 -26.08
CA GLY A 7 1.07 -7.85 -25.20
C GLY A 7 0.05 -8.76 -25.90
N LYS A 8 -0.74 -8.24 -26.84
CA LYS A 8 -1.66 -9.06 -27.66
C LYS A 8 -0.90 -10.00 -28.60
N MET A 9 0.19 -9.54 -29.20
CA MET A 9 1.02 -10.37 -30.07
C MET A 9 1.72 -11.49 -29.29
N ALA A 10 2.13 -11.26 -28.04
CA ALA A 10 2.76 -12.29 -27.22
C ALA A 10 1.83 -13.48 -26.97
N VAL A 11 0.53 -13.23 -26.80
CA VAL A 11 -0.48 -14.30 -26.69
C VAL A 11 -0.62 -15.08 -27.99
N LYS A 12 -0.56 -14.40 -29.14
CA LYS A 12 -0.69 -15.05 -30.46
C LYS A 12 0.58 -15.78 -30.88
N PHE A 13 1.74 -15.28 -30.46
CA PHE A 13 3.06 -15.81 -30.80
C PHE A 13 3.92 -15.91 -29.53
N PRO A 14 3.68 -16.90 -28.64
CA PRO A 14 4.39 -17.03 -27.36
C PRO A 14 5.93 -17.11 -27.50
N ASN A 15 6.44 -17.68 -28.59
CA ASN A 15 7.87 -17.75 -28.88
C ASN A 15 8.54 -16.36 -28.99
N LEU A 16 7.76 -15.29 -29.25
CA LEU A 16 8.25 -13.92 -29.33
C LEU A 16 8.02 -13.13 -28.03
N ALA A 17 7.45 -13.75 -27.00
CA ALA A 17 7.10 -13.08 -25.74
C ALA A 17 8.31 -12.42 -25.09
N ASN A 18 9.47 -13.08 -25.06
CA ASN A 18 10.70 -12.53 -24.48
C ASN A 18 11.13 -11.21 -25.14
N ALA A 19 11.06 -11.11 -26.47
CA ALA A 19 11.39 -9.89 -27.20
C ALA A 19 10.37 -8.76 -26.93
N MET A 20 9.08 -9.11 -26.79
CA MET A 20 8.02 -8.15 -26.49
C MET A 20 8.11 -7.63 -25.06
N VAL A 21 8.38 -8.52 -24.09
CA VAL A 21 8.63 -8.18 -22.69
C VAL A 21 9.86 -7.28 -22.58
N ALA A 22 10.96 -7.58 -23.28
CA ALA A 22 12.15 -6.72 -23.28
C ALA A 22 11.82 -5.31 -23.79
N SER A 23 11.06 -5.20 -24.88
CA SER A 23 10.65 -3.91 -25.45
C SER A 23 9.77 -3.10 -24.49
N LEU A 24 8.81 -3.74 -23.83
CA LEU A 24 7.93 -3.09 -22.86
C LEU A 24 8.67 -2.71 -21.57
N ARG A 25 9.59 -3.56 -21.10
CA ARG A 25 10.48 -3.27 -19.98
C ARG A 25 11.31 -2.03 -20.28
N ASP A 26 11.97 -2.00 -21.44
CA ASP A 26 12.86 -0.89 -21.81
C ASP A 26 12.08 0.42 -21.96
N PHE A 27 10.84 0.38 -22.44
CA PHE A 27 9.94 1.54 -22.41
C PHE A 27 9.74 2.12 -20.99
N LEU A 28 9.66 1.26 -19.96
CA LEU A 28 9.47 1.67 -18.57
C LEU A 28 10.77 2.07 -17.86
N VAL A 29 11.86 1.33 -18.07
CA VAL A 29 13.12 1.48 -17.30
C VAL A 29 14.25 2.13 -18.09
N SER A 30 14.01 2.49 -19.35
CA SER A 30 14.89 3.32 -20.18
C SER A 30 14.05 4.40 -20.87
N PRO A 31 13.46 5.31 -20.07
CA PRO A 31 12.45 6.24 -20.55
C PRO A 31 13.02 7.17 -21.62
N SER A 32 12.23 7.42 -22.66
CA SER A 32 12.58 8.41 -23.67
C SER A 32 12.60 9.82 -23.05
N PRO A 33 13.29 10.80 -23.66
CA PRO A 33 13.29 12.18 -23.18
C PRO A 33 11.88 12.79 -23.04
N ILE A 34 10.90 12.28 -23.78
CA ILE A 34 9.49 12.69 -23.70
C ILE A 34 8.87 12.19 -22.40
N LEU A 35 9.08 10.91 -22.03
CA LEU A 35 8.61 10.35 -20.76
C LEU A 35 9.27 11.03 -19.57
N SER A 36 10.58 11.29 -19.65
CA SER A 36 11.32 12.02 -18.61
C SER A 36 10.79 13.45 -18.44
N LYS A 37 10.41 14.14 -19.53
CA LYS A 37 9.76 15.46 -19.47
C LYS A 37 8.37 15.38 -18.84
N LEU A 38 7.54 14.42 -19.24
CA LEU A 38 6.20 14.22 -18.68
C LEU A 38 6.25 13.96 -17.16
N ASN A 39 7.20 13.15 -16.71
CA ASN A 39 7.39 12.87 -15.28
C ASN A 39 7.90 14.10 -14.50
N LYS A 40 8.65 15.02 -15.11
CA LYS A 40 9.02 16.27 -14.44
C LYS A 40 7.80 17.15 -14.19
N TYR A 41 6.88 17.22 -15.17
CA TYR A 41 5.63 17.95 -15.01
C TYR A 41 4.72 17.33 -13.94
N SER A 42 4.70 16.00 -13.78
CA SER A 42 3.90 15.32 -12.75
C SER A 42 4.37 15.65 -11.32
N ILE A 43 5.69 15.64 -11.09
CA ILE A 43 6.27 15.93 -9.77
C ILE A 43 5.97 17.36 -9.32
N THR A 44 6.00 18.33 -10.24
CA THR A 44 5.70 19.74 -9.94
C THR A 44 4.26 19.96 -9.47
N GLU A 45 3.28 19.16 -9.94
CA GLU A 45 1.89 19.26 -9.47
C GLU A 45 1.63 18.53 -8.15
N GLN A 46 2.26 17.37 -7.90
CA GLN A 46 2.06 16.64 -6.64
C GLN A 46 2.53 17.45 -5.43
N GLY A 47 3.63 18.21 -5.55
CA GLY A 47 4.10 19.13 -4.51
C GLY A 47 3.10 20.22 -4.11
N SER A 48 2.14 20.56 -4.97
CA SER A 48 1.09 21.55 -4.67
C SER A 48 -0.13 20.96 -3.95
N LYS A 49 -0.43 19.67 -4.14
CA LYS A 49 -1.58 19.00 -3.50
C LYS A 49 -1.32 18.56 -2.06
N TYR A 50 -0.07 18.32 -1.68
CA TYR A 50 0.29 17.94 -0.30
C TYR A 50 0.30 19.11 0.69
N SER A 51 0.11 20.36 0.24
CA SER A 51 0.11 21.55 1.11
C SER A 51 -1.29 21.99 1.58
N GLY A 52 -2.37 21.26 1.25
CA GLY A 52 -3.70 21.72 1.67
C GLY A 52 -4.84 20.76 1.38
N LYS A 53 -5.08 19.82 2.31
CA LYS A 53 -6.38 19.31 2.81
C LYS A 53 -6.21 17.91 3.39
N GLY A 54 -6.33 17.82 4.73
CA GLY A 54 -6.77 16.64 5.50
C GLY A 54 -5.93 15.36 5.40
N GLY A 55 -5.31 14.96 6.51
CA GLY A 55 -4.76 13.60 6.72
C GLY A 55 -5.84 12.52 6.81
N GLY A 56 -6.80 12.52 5.88
CA GLY A 56 -7.88 11.55 5.81
C GLY A 56 -7.43 10.22 5.22
N ILE A 57 -8.07 9.14 5.67
CA ILE A 57 -7.82 7.78 5.17
C ILE A 57 -8.34 7.70 3.73
N ARG A 58 -7.49 7.27 2.79
CA ARG A 58 -7.87 7.09 1.39
C ARG A 58 -8.26 5.64 1.13
N ILE A 59 -9.56 5.38 1.05
CA ILE A 59 -10.11 4.07 0.67
C ILE A 59 -10.36 4.04 -0.84
N THR A 60 -9.68 3.15 -1.54
CA THR A 60 -9.97 2.77 -2.94
C THR A 60 -10.77 1.48 -2.93
N VAL A 61 -12.05 1.57 -3.24
CA VAL A 61 -12.90 0.38 -3.46
C VAL A 61 -12.61 -0.13 -4.87
N THR A 62 -12.25 -1.41 -5.01
CA THR A 62 -12.09 -2.04 -6.33
C THR A 62 -13.47 -2.39 -6.88
N ASP A 63 -14.23 -1.39 -7.33
CA ASP A 63 -15.42 -1.63 -8.16
C ASP A 63 -14.96 -1.94 -9.59
N GLU A 64 -15.41 -3.08 -10.13
CA GLU A 64 -15.25 -3.44 -11.56
C GLU A 64 -16.10 -2.56 -12.48
N ASP A 65 -16.95 -1.69 -11.94
CA ASP A 65 -17.76 -0.73 -12.71
C ASP A 65 -17.21 0.69 -12.57
N LYS A 66 -16.30 1.07 -13.47
CA LYS A 66 -16.02 2.48 -13.78
C LYS A 66 -17.26 3.10 -14.44
N ASN A 67 -18.27 3.40 -13.65
CA ASN A 67 -19.40 4.20 -14.12
C ASN A 67 -19.00 5.68 -14.03
N GLU A 68 -18.84 6.29 -15.20
CA GLU A 68 -18.51 7.70 -15.39
C GLU A 68 -19.49 8.59 -14.62
N ARG A 69 -19.03 9.23 -13.55
CA ARG A 69 -19.77 10.32 -12.90
C ARG A 69 -18.92 11.58 -12.84
N GLY A 70 -19.39 12.61 -13.55
CA GLY A 70 -19.07 14.02 -13.32
C GLY A 70 -17.97 14.59 -14.20
N GLY A 71 -18.36 15.20 -15.32
CA GLY A 71 -17.51 16.04 -16.15
C GLY A 71 -17.05 17.30 -15.42
N MET A 72 -15.93 17.22 -14.72
CA MET A 72 -15.15 18.38 -14.32
C MET A 72 -14.09 18.62 -15.41
N SER A 73 -14.04 19.83 -15.97
CA SER A 73 -13.03 20.21 -16.98
C SER A 73 -11.63 19.91 -16.45
N LYS A 74 -11.03 18.79 -16.91
CA LYS A 74 -9.70 18.37 -16.49
C LYS A 74 -8.72 19.37 -17.07
N SER A 75 -7.93 20.03 -16.21
CA SER A 75 -6.86 20.92 -16.69
C SER A 75 -5.98 20.16 -17.70
N PRO A 76 -5.45 20.81 -18.75
CA PRO A 76 -4.57 20.16 -19.71
C PRO A 76 -3.40 19.41 -19.05
N LYS A 77 -2.93 19.90 -17.90
CA LYS A 77 -1.84 19.30 -17.10
C LYS A 77 -2.29 18.04 -16.35
N SER A 78 -3.49 18.02 -15.78
CA SER A 78 -4.07 16.82 -15.14
C SER A 78 -4.37 15.70 -16.16
N CYS A 79 -4.71 16.07 -17.40
CA CYS A 79 -4.88 15.16 -18.52
C CYS A 79 -3.56 14.48 -18.90
N LEU A 80 -2.45 15.23 -18.94
CA LEU A 80 -1.12 14.69 -19.22
C LEU A 80 -0.65 13.70 -18.13
N LEU A 81 -0.89 14.00 -16.85
CA LEU A 81 -0.59 13.09 -15.75
C LEU A 81 -1.36 11.76 -15.90
N THR A 82 -2.67 11.87 -16.09
CA THR A 82 -3.55 10.71 -16.29
C THR A 82 -3.11 9.88 -17.50
N THR A 83 -2.65 10.54 -18.57
CA THR A 83 -2.15 9.86 -19.78
C THR A 83 -0.86 9.10 -19.50
N MET A 84 0.07 9.69 -18.74
CA MET A 84 1.32 9.04 -18.37
C MET A 84 1.07 7.81 -17.48
N GLU A 85 0.20 7.94 -16.47
CA GLU A 85 -0.22 6.82 -15.61
C GLU A 85 -0.88 5.71 -16.44
N ASN A 86 -1.83 6.07 -17.32
CA ASN A 86 -2.46 5.11 -18.23
C ASN A 86 -1.45 4.40 -19.14
N LEU A 87 -0.44 5.11 -19.67
CA LEU A 87 0.61 4.51 -20.51
C LEU A 87 1.44 3.51 -19.72
N ARG A 88 1.81 3.86 -18.48
CA ARG A 88 2.52 2.99 -17.56
C ARG A 88 1.70 1.74 -17.25
N ASP A 89 0.46 1.91 -16.82
CA ASP A 89 -0.42 0.80 -16.44
C ASP A 89 -0.66 -0.14 -17.62
N ASN A 90 -0.85 0.42 -18.82
CA ASN A 90 -0.94 -0.37 -20.05
C ASN A 90 0.35 -1.15 -20.31
N ALA A 91 1.53 -0.54 -20.18
CA ALA A 91 2.79 -1.24 -20.40
C ALA A 91 2.98 -2.37 -19.38
N ILE A 92 2.73 -2.11 -18.09
CA ILE A 92 2.83 -3.11 -17.02
C ILE A 92 1.85 -4.27 -17.25
N HIS A 93 0.60 -3.96 -17.56
CA HIS A 93 -0.41 -4.98 -17.85
C HIS A 93 0.02 -5.88 -19.02
N ASN A 94 0.56 -5.28 -20.08
CA ASN A 94 1.01 -6.04 -21.26
C ASN A 94 2.31 -6.83 -21.00
N ILE A 95 3.19 -6.38 -20.09
CA ILE A 95 4.32 -7.19 -19.61
C ILE A 95 3.80 -8.44 -18.93
N CYS A 96 2.88 -8.30 -17.97
CA CYS A 96 2.36 -9.45 -17.22
C CYS A 96 1.63 -10.43 -18.14
N ARG A 97 0.85 -9.91 -19.10
CA ARG A 97 0.19 -10.71 -20.13
C ARG A 97 1.18 -11.47 -21.02
N ALA A 98 2.25 -10.80 -21.47
CA ALA A 98 3.25 -11.41 -22.32
C ALA A 98 4.07 -12.47 -21.57
N LEU A 99 4.43 -12.22 -20.31
CA LEU A 99 5.10 -13.20 -19.44
C LEU A 99 4.24 -14.45 -19.22
N LYS A 100 2.94 -14.29 -18.93
CA LYS A 100 2.00 -15.42 -18.83
C LYS A 100 1.95 -16.27 -20.09
N ALA A 101 1.96 -15.64 -21.26
CA ALA A 101 1.97 -16.36 -22.53
C ALA A 101 3.32 -17.05 -22.79
N GLY A 102 4.43 -16.34 -22.57
CA GLY A 102 5.79 -16.86 -22.74
C GLY A 102 6.08 -18.05 -21.83
N GLN A 103 5.54 -18.05 -20.62
CA GLN A 103 5.72 -19.14 -19.65
C GLN A 103 5.20 -20.49 -20.14
N GLN A 104 4.28 -20.51 -21.10
CA GLN A 104 3.80 -21.75 -21.72
C GLN A 104 4.85 -22.42 -22.63
N VAL A 105 5.88 -21.68 -23.03
CA VAL A 105 6.95 -22.13 -23.92
C VAL A 105 8.32 -22.14 -23.23
N ASP A 106 8.55 -21.20 -22.31
CA ASP A 106 9.81 -20.99 -21.62
C ASP A 106 9.53 -20.72 -20.13
N GLU A 107 9.71 -21.72 -19.27
CA GLU A 107 9.46 -21.59 -17.82
C GLU A 107 10.39 -20.58 -17.15
N ASP A 108 11.58 -20.35 -17.72
CA ASP A 108 12.60 -19.45 -17.18
C ASP A 108 12.34 -17.98 -17.54
N CYS A 109 11.35 -17.68 -18.39
CA CYS A 109 11.09 -16.30 -18.83
C CYS A 109 10.71 -15.36 -17.67
N VAL A 110 9.96 -15.84 -16.68
CA VAL A 110 9.55 -15.05 -15.50
C VAL A 110 10.71 -14.83 -14.54
N PRO A 111 11.47 -15.86 -14.10
CA PRO A 111 12.69 -15.66 -13.32
C PRO A 111 13.71 -14.75 -14.01
N ALA A 112 13.94 -14.91 -15.31
CA ALA A 112 14.86 -14.09 -16.08
C ALA A 112 14.41 -12.62 -16.12
N PHE A 113 13.10 -12.39 -16.30
CA PHE A 113 12.53 -11.04 -16.22
C PHE A 113 12.70 -10.42 -14.83
N LEU A 114 12.39 -11.18 -13.77
CA LEU A 114 12.54 -10.71 -12.39
C LEU A 114 13.99 -10.30 -12.11
N ALA A 115 14.95 -11.15 -12.44
CA ALA A 115 16.38 -10.83 -12.28
C ALA A 115 16.77 -9.57 -13.08
N SER A 116 16.26 -9.45 -14.31
CA SER A 116 16.54 -8.30 -15.17
C SER A 116 15.99 -6.99 -14.61
N ILE A 117 14.73 -6.97 -14.16
CA ILE A 117 14.09 -5.74 -13.68
C ILE A 117 14.60 -5.34 -12.29
N SER A 118 14.88 -6.31 -11.40
CA SER A 118 15.48 -6.04 -10.09
C SER A 118 16.90 -5.47 -10.22
N ASN A 119 17.71 -5.96 -11.16
CA ASN A 119 19.01 -5.37 -11.46
C ASN A 119 18.92 -3.91 -11.91
N ARG A 120 17.83 -3.52 -12.60
CA ARG A 120 17.60 -2.12 -12.98
C ARG A 120 17.25 -1.25 -11.79
N LEU A 121 16.49 -1.77 -10.82
CA LEU A 121 16.17 -1.07 -9.58
C LEU A 121 17.45 -0.69 -8.82
N TYR A 122 18.35 -1.66 -8.60
CA TYR A 122 19.61 -1.42 -7.88
C TYR A 122 20.58 -0.51 -8.63
N ARG A 123 20.63 -0.59 -9.97
CA ARG A 123 21.49 0.29 -10.76
C ARG A 123 20.96 1.73 -10.83
N ALA A 124 19.64 1.91 -10.81
CA ALA A 124 19.03 3.23 -10.83
C ALA A 124 19.45 4.06 -9.61
N GLU A 125 19.70 3.45 -8.46
CA GLU A 125 20.21 4.14 -7.26
C GLU A 125 21.52 4.92 -7.49
N LEU A 126 22.32 4.51 -8.47
CA LEU A 126 23.62 5.13 -8.77
C LEU A 126 23.50 6.36 -9.71
N SER A 127 22.30 6.78 -10.13
CA SER A 127 22.10 7.81 -11.17
C SER A 127 21.11 8.92 -10.77
N ASP A 128 21.52 10.20 -10.77
CA ASP A 128 20.71 11.26 -10.14
C ASP A 128 19.44 11.72 -10.89
N ARG A 129 19.39 11.65 -12.23
CA ARG A 129 18.35 12.39 -12.99
C ARG A 129 17.08 11.61 -13.35
N GLU A 130 17.17 10.30 -13.48
CA GLU A 130 16.06 9.44 -13.95
C GLU A 130 15.73 8.29 -12.98
N SER A 131 16.50 8.17 -11.89
CA SER A 131 16.37 7.09 -10.90
C SER A 131 14.98 6.97 -10.30
N ASN A 132 14.36 8.07 -9.90
CA ASN A 132 13.06 8.00 -9.24
C ASN A 132 11.95 7.45 -10.17
N LEU A 133 11.96 7.83 -11.46
CA LEU A 133 11.00 7.30 -12.43
C LEU A 133 11.22 5.80 -12.67
N ILE A 134 12.48 5.40 -12.85
CA ILE A 134 12.85 3.99 -13.08
C ILE A 134 12.47 3.14 -11.87
N SER A 135 12.78 3.59 -10.66
CA SER A 135 12.44 2.90 -9.41
C SER A 135 10.93 2.82 -9.21
N THR A 136 10.19 3.91 -9.44
CA THR A 136 8.72 3.93 -9.40
C THR A 136 8.12 2.91 -10.36
N ASN A 137 8.54 2.93 -11.63
CA ASN A 137 8.04 2.02 -12.65
C ASN A 137 8.38 0.56 -12.30
N THR A 138 9.58 0.32 -11.76
CA THR A 138 10.03 -1.01 -11.37
C THR A 138 9.20 -1.56 -10.21
N ILE A 139 9.00 -0.78 -9.13
CA ILE A 139 8.21 -1.19 -7.97
C ILE A 139 6.76 -1.50 -8.37
N LEU A 140 6.14 -0.65 -9.19
CA LEU A 140 4.79 -0.89 -9.73
C LEU A 140 4.75 -2.16 -10.60
N THR A 141 5.77 -2.38 -11.44
CA THR A 141 5.83 -3.58 -12.28
C THR A 141 5.93 -4.84 -11.43
N LEU A 142 6.76 -4.83 -10.38
CA LEU A 142 6.92 -5.95 -9.44
C LEU A 142 5.62 -6.24 -8.68
N GLY A 143 4.94 -5.21 -8.15
CA GLY A 143 3.68 -5.39 -7.43
C GLY A 143 2.57 -5.97 -8.32
N HIS A 144 2.40 -5.43 -9.53
CA HIS A 144 1.45 -5.98 -10.50
C HIS A 144 1.81 -7.40 -10.94
N LEU A 145 3.10 -7.70 -11.11
CA LEU A 145 3.54 -9.05 -11.47
C LEU A 145 3.15 -10.06 -10.38
N ALA A 146 3.36 -9.71 -9.10
CA ALA A 146 2.97 -10.54 -7.97
C ALA A 146 1.45 -10.79 -7.93
N VAL A 147 0.64 -9.75 -8.18
CA VAL A 147 -0.83 -9.88 -8.24
C VAL A 147 -1.27 -10.78 -9.40
N VAL A 148 -0.70 -10.58 -10.59
CA VAL A 148 -1.08 -11.31 -11.80
C VAL A 148 -0.63 -12.77 -11.74
N LEU A 149 0.51 -13.06 -11.10
CA LEU A 149 1.08 -14.40 -10.94
C LEU A 149 0.99 -14.91 -9.49
N LYS A 150 -0.09 -14.56 -8.78
CA LYS A 150 -0.29 -14.92 -7.37
C LYS A 150 -0.25 -16.42 -7.08
N ASP A 151 -0.51 -17.24 -8.09
CA ASP A 151 -0.47 -18.71 -8.01
C ASP A 151 0.96 -19.27 -7.99
N GLN A 152 1.99 -18.42 -8.10
CA GLN A 152 3.41 -18.78 -8.05
C GLN A 152 4.05 -18.28 -6.74
N PRO A 153 3.95 -19.04 -5.62
CA PRO A 153 4.33 -18.55 -4.29
C PRO A 153 5.80 -18.12 -4.23
N LYS A 154 6.72 -18.89 -4.82
CA LYS A 154 8.16 -18.57 -4.86
C LYS A 154 8.46 -17.23 -5.53
N LEU A 155 7.73 -16.90 -6.60
CA LEU A 155 7.88 -15.62 -7.30
C LEU A 155 7.39 -14.48 -6.41
N VAL A 156 6.21 -14.63 -5.83
CA VAL A 156 5.59 -13.64 -4.94
C VAL A 156 6.47 -13.37 -3.71
N GLU A 157 7.05 -14.42 -3.12
CA GLU A 157 8.01 -14.34 -2.01
C GLU A 157 9.30 -13.62 -2.44
N SER A 158 9.83 -13.92 -3.62
CA SER A 158 11.02 -13.23 -4.17
C SER A 158 10.76 -11.72 -4.37
N ILE A 159 9.56 -11.36 -4.86
CA ILE A 159 9.15 -9.96 -5.01
C ILE A 159 9.04 -9.27 -3.65
N LEU A 160 8.45 -9.94 -2.64
CA LEU A 160 8.40 -9.41 -1.29
C LEU A 160 9.81 -9.16 -0.74
N GLN A 161 10.75 -10.10 -0.92
CA GLN A 161 12.13 -9.93 -0.49
C GLN A 161 12.81 -8.72 -1.14
N ILE A 162 12.58 -8.47 -2.44
CA ILE A 162 13.08 -7.27 -3.12
C ILE A 162 12.50 -6.00 -2.48
N PHE A 163 11.19 -5.97 -2.20
CA PHE A 163 10.57 -4.85 -1.52
C PHE A 163 11.15 -4.62 -0.12
N GLN A 164 11.35 -5.69 0.66
CA GLN A 164 11.95 -5.61 1.99
C GLN A 164 13.39 -5.09 1.98
N GLN A 165 14.19 -5.54 1.01
CA GLN A 165 15.57 -5.07 0.83
C GLN A 165 15.63 -3.58 0.47
N ARG A 166 14.64 -3.09 -0.30
CA ARG A 166 14.56 -1.67 -0.70
C ARG A 166 13.94 -0.77 0.36
N PHE A 167 13.07 -1.32 1.20
CA PHE A 167 12.32 -0.57 2.18
C PHE A 167 13.22 0.09 3.22
N CYS A 168 13.04 1.39 3.44
CA CYS A 168 13.79 2.22 4.37
C CYS A 168 15.32 2.19 4.16
N SER A 169 15.80 1.90 2.94
CA SER A 169 17.23 1.70 2.65
C SER A 169 17.71 2.49 1.41
N PRO A 170 17.91 3.83 1.51
CA PRO A 170 17.55 4.71 2.62
C PRO A 170 16.07 5.12 2.59
N PRO A 171 15.52 5.70 3.68
CA PRO A 171 14.15 6.20 3.71
C PRO A 171 13.84 7.19 2.58
N SER A 172 12.76 6.96 1.83
CA SER A 172 12.37 7.78 0.69
C SER A 172 10.88 7.67 0.35
N GLN A 173 10.39 8.50 -0.57
CA GLN A 173 8.99 8.43 -1.03
C GLN A 173 8.65 7.11 -1.74
N LEU A 174 9.67 6.33 -2.16
CA LEU A 174 9.45 4.99 -2.70
C LEU A 174 8.90 4.03 -1.64
N ASP A 175 9.17 4.27 -0.35
CA ASP A 175 8.67 3.42 0.73
C ASP A 175 7.14 3.47 0.83
N VAL A 176 6.54 4.62 0.55
CA VAL A 176 5.08 4.79 0.48
C VAL A 176 4.50 3.92 -0.64
N LEU A 177 5.19 3.89 -1.80
CA LEU A 177 4.79 3.05 -2.93
C LEU A 177 4.99 1.55 -2.64
N ILE A 178 6.07 1.18 -1.97
CA ILE A 178 6.31 -0.21 -1.55
C ILE A 178 5.18 -0.69 -0.63
N VAL A 179 4.79 0.11 0.36
CA VAL A 179 3.66 -0.20 1.26
C VAL A 179 2.35 -0.37 0.47
N ASP A 180 2.07 0.52 -0.47
CA ASP A 180 0.90 0.42 -1.35
C ASP A 180 0.90 -0.90 -2.15
N GLN A 181 2.03 -1.25 -2.78
CA GLN A 181 2.13 -2.48 -3.57
C GLN A 181 2.05 -3.75 -2.71
N MET A 182 2.65 -3.75 -1.52
CA MET A 182 2.47 -4.84 -0.55
C MET A 182 0.98 -5.00 -0.16
N GLY A 183 0.27 -3.88 0.06
CA GLY A 183 -1.17 -3.89 0.32
C GLY A 183 -1.98 -4.47 -0.83
N CYS A 184 -1.67 -4.09 -2.08
CA CYS A 184 -2.27 -4.67 -3.28
C CYS A 184 -2.07 -6.18 -3.39
N MET A 185 -0.88 -6.70 -3.03
CA MET A 185 -0.61 -8.13 -3.01
C MET A 185 -1.51 -8.87 -2.00
N VAL A 186 -1.70 -8.32 -0.80
CA VAL A 186 -2.61 -8.90 0.20
C VAL A 186 -4.05 -8.90 -0.31
N MET A 187 -4.52 -7.77 -0.87
CA MET A 187 -5.89 -7.66 -1.43
C MET A 187 -6.15 -8.66 -2.56
N ALA A 188 -5.15 -8.93 -3.40
CA ALA A 188 -5.25 -9.88 -4.50
C ALA A 188 -5.32 -11.36 -4.04
N GLY A 189 -5.06 -11.64 -2.75
CA GLY A 189 -5.05 -12.97 -2.18
C GLY A 189 -3.72 -13.70 -2.34
N CYS A 190 -2.59 -12.98 -2.34
CA CYS A 190 -1.26 -13.59 -2.26
C CYS A 190 -1.03 -14.20 -0.87
N SER A 191 -1.56 -15.41 -0.63
CA SER A 191 -1.61 -16.04 0.70
C SER A 191 -0.23 -16.35 1.29
N SER A 192 0.77 -16.70 0.46
CA SER A 192 2.13 -17.04 0.92
C SER A 192 2.83 -15.91 1.66
N ILE A 193 2.46 -14.65 1.37
CA ILE A 193 3.09 -13.45 1.94
C ILE A 193 2.16 -12.65 2.86
N SER A 194 0.86 -12.96 2.89
CA SER A 194 -0.13 -12.08 3.51
C SER A 194 0.12 -11.87 5.00
N HIS A 195 0.42 -12.96 5.73
CA HIS A 195 0.74 -12.88 7.15
C HIS A 195 1.99 -12.03 7.41
N GLU A 196 3.04 -12.20 6.61
CA GLU A 196 4.30 -11.48 6.74
C GLU A 196 4.15 -9.98 6.47
N VAL A 197 3.46 -9.61 5.39
CA VAL A 197 3.17 -8.21 5.06
C VAL A 197 2.34 -7.54 6.15
N LEU A 198 1.26 -8.19 6.58
CA LEU A 198 0.44 -7.64 7.64
C LEU A 198 1.28 -7.46 8.91
N SER A 199 2.08 -8.46 9.31
CA SER A 199 3.03 -8.39 10.44
C SER A 199 3.91 -7.15 10.38
N MET A 200 4.50 -6.90 9.21
CA MET A 200 5.31 -5.70 8.97
C MET A 200 4.51 -4.41 9.18
N PHE A 201 3.29 -4.33 8.66
CA PHE A 201 2.43 -3.16 8.84
C PHE A 201 2.12 -2.90 10.32
N THR A 202 1.84 -3.94 11.12
CA THR A 202 1.68 -3.77 12.57
C THR A 202 2.93 -3.29 13.25
N GLN A 203 4.09 -3.85 12.90
CA GLN A 203 5.37 -3.41 13.45
C GLN A 203 5.60 -1.92 13.16
N ILE A 204 5.39 -1.50 11.91
CA ILE A 204 5.51 -0.09 11.50
C ILE A 204 4.53 0.78 12.29
N SER A 205 3.26 0.38 12.44
CA SER A 205 2.27 1.14 13.21
C SER A 205 2.66 1.30 14.68
N VAL A 206 3.20 0.25 15.31
CA VAL A 206 3.65 0.29 16.71
C VAL A 206 4.89 1.16 16.86
N GLU A 207 5.93 0.93 16.06
CA GLU A 207 7.19 1.65 16.18
C GLU A 207 7.05 3.14 15.80
N SER A 208 6.27 3.46 14.76
CA SER A 208 6.02 4.85 14.37
C SER A 208 5.23 5.64 15.42
N SER A 209 4.46 4.96 16.28
CA SER A 209 3.73 5.59 17.39
C SER A 209 4.61 5.97 18.60
N SER A 210 5.89 5.59 18.58
CA SER A 210 6.85 5.95 19.63
C SER A 210 7.03 7.48 19.75
N PRO A 211 7.31 8.02 20.96
CA PRO A 211 7.50 9.45 21.14
C PRO A 211 8.63 10.00 20.29
N TYR A 212 8.39 11.16 19.66
CA TYR A 212 9.42 11.88 18.91
C TYR A 212 10.59 12.27 19.80
N ASN A 213 11.80 11.87 19.40
CA ASN A 213 13.04 12.33 20.00
C ASN A 213 13.74 13.28 19.02
N VAL A 214 14.09 14.49 19.46
CA VAL A 214 14.74 15.51 18.62
C VAL A 214 16.13 15.06 18.16
N ASN A 215 16.77 14.15 18.90
CA ASN A 215 18.08 13.58 18.59
C ASN A 215 17.99 12.19 17.94
N GLU A 216 16.91 11.89 17.20
CA GLU A 216 16.68 10.57 16.64
C GLU A 216 17.60 10.30 15.43
N VAL A 217 18.64 9.49 15.68
CA VAL A 217 19.64 9.03 14.70
C VAL A 217 19.20 7.74 13.98
N ASN A 218 18.08 7.14 14.39
CA ASN A 218 17.61 5.87 13.82
C ASN A 218 16.86 6.10 12.50
N ASP A 219 17.56 5.95 11.37
CA ASP A 219 17.01 6.07 10.02
C ASP A 219 15.82 5.14 9.76
N LYS A 220 15.81 3.93 10.37
CA LYS A 220 14.71 2.98 10.25
C LYS A 220 13.42 3.52 10.87
N LEU A 221 13.52 4.14 12.04
CA LEU A 221 12.37 4.74 12.73
C LEU A 221 11.85 5.98 11.99
N ARG A 222 12.76 6.77 11.39
CA ARG A 222 12.37 7.87 10.49
C ARG A 222 11.60 7.35 9.28
N GLY A 223 12.06 6.27 8.66
CA GLY A 223 11.35 5.60 7.57
C GLY A 223 9.96 5.10 7.99
N PHE A 224 9.84 4.48 9.16
CA PHE A 224 8.54 4.00 9.66
C PHE A 224 7.55 5.14 9.91
N ARG A 225 8.01 6.28 10.42
CA ARG A 225 7.18 7.47 10.57
C ARG A 225 6.75 8.04 9.22
N LEU A 226 7.65 8.08 8.22
CA LEU A 226 7.34 8.52 6.86
C LEU A 226 6.17 7.74 6.25
N VAL A 227 6.12 6.42 6.45
CA VAL A 227 5.09 5.55 5.86
C VAL A 227 3.90 5.22 6.77
N SER A 228 3.88 5.72 8.01
CA SER A 228 2.83 5.44 8.99
C SER A 228 1.42 5.64 8.42
N GLN A 229 1.16 6.77 7.77
CA GLN A 229 -0.11 7.06 7.11
C GLN A 229 -0.38 6.13 5.91
N ALA A 230 0.66 5.78 5.16
CA ALA A 230 0.54 4.85 4.02
C ALA A 230 0.10 3.47 4.51
N VAL A 231 0.61 3.01 5.66
CA VAL A 231 0.20 1.75 6.28
C VAL A 231 -1.25 1.78 6.73
N ILE A 232 -1.73 2.88 7.33
CA ILE A 232 -3.15 3.02 7.68
C ILE A 232 -4.03 2.98 6.42
N ASN A 233 -3.64 3.67 5.34
CA ASN A 233 -4.35 3.61 4.07
C ASN A 233 -4.35 2.19 3.49
N ALA A 234 -3.23 1.47 3.57
CA ALA A 234 -3.15 0.08 3.13
C ALA A 234 -4.08 -0.82 3.94
N PHE A 235 -4.13 -0.69 5.28
CA PHE A 235 -5.10 -1.41 6.09
C PHE A 235 -6.54 -1.08 5.71
N ALA A 236 -6.86 0.19 5.43
CA ALA A 236 -8.19 0.61 5.02
C ALA A 236 -8.60 -0.02 3.68
N ASN A 237 -7.68 -0.05 2.71
CA ASN A 237 -7.89 -0.69 1.42
C ASN A 237 -8.04 -2.20 1.56
N ILE A 238 -7.21 -2.86 2.38
CA ILE A 238 -7.33 -4.28 2.65
C ILE A 238 -8.68 -4.58 3.33
N ALA A 239 -9.07 -3.82 4.36
CA ALA A 239 -10.34 -3.97 5.04
C ALA A 239 -11.55 -3.84 4.07
N ALA A 240 -11.48 -2.91 3.13
CA ALA A 240 -12.53 -2.69 2.14
C ALA A 240 -12.63 -3.79 1.08
N ASN A 241 -11.50 -4.43 0.71
CA ASN A 241 -11.45 -5.28 -0.49
C ASN A 241 -11.06 -6.75 -0.23
N ILE A 242 -10.58 -7.12 0.96
CA ILE A 242 -10.19 -8.51 1.28
C ILE A 242 -11.40 -9.45 1.16
N GLN A 243 -11.20 -10.60 0.51
CA GLN A 243 -12.26 -11.57 0.25
C GLN A 243 -12.14 -12.76 1.18
N GLY A 244 -13.28 -13.40 1.46
CA GLY A 244 -13.36 -14.55 2.36
C GLY A 244 -13.62 -14.15 3.81
N GLU A 245 -14.58 -14.83 4.45
CA GLU A 245 -14.98 -14.55 5.83
C GLU A 245 -13.86 -14.89 6.82
N ALA A 246 -13.09 -15.96 6.57
CA ALA A 246 -11.99 -16.37 7.42
C ALA A 246 -10.87 -15.31 7.45
N GLU A 247 -10.52 -14.79 6.27
CA GLU A 247 -9.53 -13.74 6.07
C GLU A 247 -10.00 -12.40 6.68
N GLN A 248 -11.28 -12.07 6.53
CA GLN A 248 -11.89 -10.91 7.17
C GLN A 248 -11.86 -11.02 8.71
N LEU A 249 -12.19 -12.18 9.28
CA LEU A 249 -12.15 -12.41 10.72
C LEU A 249 -10.72 -12.41 11.29
N ASP A 250 -9.75 -12.93 10.53
CA ASP A 250 -8.34 -12.88 10.89
C ASP A 250 -7.84 -11.42 10.90
N LEU A 251 -8.13 -10.66 9.84
CA LEU A 251 -7.81 -9.24 9.76
C LEU A 251 -8.48 -8.44 10.89
N LEU A 252 -9.73 -8.74 11.22
CA LEU A 252 -10.44 -8.08 12.32
C LEU A 252 -9.76 -8.35 13.66
N SER A 253 -9.44 -9.61 13.95
CA SER A 253 -8.71 -9.99 15.17
C SER A 253 -7.40 -9.23 15.28
N ARG A 254 -6.70 -9.11 14.16
CA ARG A 254 -5.41 -8.45 14.05
C ARG A 254 -5.48 -6.93 14.24
N LEU A 255 -6.47 -6.26 13.64
CA LEU A 255 -6.69 -4.83 13.78
C LEU A 255 -7.08 -4.46 15.22
N LEU A 256 -7.94 -5.27 15.85
CA LEU A 256 -8.32 -5.09 17.26
C LEU A 256 -7.12 -5.28 18.18
N GLU A 257 -6.29 -6.30 17.93
CA GLU A 257 -5.06 -6.52 18.69
C GLU A 257 -4.06 -5.36 18.54
N LEU A 258 -3.87 -4.86 17.31
CA LEU A 258 -3.04 -3.68 17.06
C LEU A 258 -3.59 -2.45 17.82
N PHE A 259 -4.90 -2.21 17.77
CA PHE A 259 -5.52 -1.10 18.49
C PHE A 259 -5.27 -1.19 20.00
N VAL A 260 -5.47 -2.37 20.59
CA VAL A 260 -5.22 -2.63 22.01
C VAL A 260 -3.74 -2.47 22.35
N GLN A 261 -2.84 -2.99 21.52
CA GLN A 261 -1.39 -2.88 21.72
C GLN A 261 -0.93 -1.42 21.75
N LEU A 262 -1.36 -0.61 20.77
CA LEU A 262 -1.09 0.82 20.75
C LEU A 262 -1.62 1.52 22.02
N GLY A 263 -2.76 1.05 22.56
CA GLY A 263 -3.32 1.55 23.81
C GLY A 263 -2.47 1.22 25.05
N LEU A 264 -1.94 0.00 25.11
CA LEU A 264 -1.07 -0.45 26.19
C LEU A 264 0.29 0.25 26.18
N ASP A 265 0.88 0.41 24.99
CA ASP A 265 2.18 1.08 24.85
C ASP A 265 2.08 2.58 25.19
N ALA A 266 0.96 3.23 24.83
CA ALA A 266 0.66 4.58 25.30
C ALA A 266 0.58 4.66 26.82
N LYS A 267 -0.11 3.71 27.49
CA LYS A 267 -0.21 3.67 28.96
C LYS A 267 1.15 3.47 29.62
N ARG A 268 1.94 2.49 29.17
CA ARG A 268 3.30 2.21 29.69
C ARG A 268 4.23 3.40 29.56
N ASN A 269 4.09 4.20 28.51
CA ASN A 269 4.91 5.39 28.29
C ASN A 269 4.42 6.59 29.12
N ASN A 270 3.12 6.70 29.40
CA ASN A 270 2.54 7.78 30.20
C ASN A 270 2.91 7.66 31.68
N GLU A 271 3.14 6.44 32.19
CA GLU A 271 3.60 6.19 33.56
C GLU A 271 5.02 6.73 33.83
N LYS A 272 5.79 7.07 32.78
CA LYS A 272 7.17 7.58 32.92
C LYS A 272 7.27 9.10 32.89
N ILE A 273 6.29 9.82 32.34
CA ILE A 273 6.35 11.29 32.18
C ILE A 273 4.92 11.87 32.20
N SER A 274 4.61 12.69 33.20
CA SER A 274 3.31 13.36 33.36
C SER A 274 3.10 14.51 32.35
N GLY A 275 2.01 14.47 31.56
CA GLY A 275 1.55 15.63 30.79
C GLY A 275 0.38 15.38 29.83
N PHE A 276 -0.63 16.25 29.84
CA PHE A 276 -1.86 16.20 29.02
C PHE A 276 -1.62 16.28 27.50
N MET A 277 -0.56 16.96 27.04
CA MET A 277 -0.27 17.16 25.61
C MET A 277 0.16 15.88 24.87
N LYS A 278 0.70 14.86 25.56
CA LYS A 278 1.12 13.57 24.94
C LYS A 278 -0.04 12.58 24.81
N ALA A 279 -1.09 12.70 25.62
CA ALA A 279 -2.28 11.86 25.53
C ALA A 279 -3.00 12.02 24.18
N SER A 280 -3.05 13.24 23.63
CA SER A 280 -3.69 13.51 22.33
C SER A 280 -2.96 12.92 21.12
N SER A 281 -1.62 12.91 21.12
CA SER A 281 -0.84 12.34 20.00
C SER A 281 -0.92 10.81 19.95
N SER A 282 -0.86 10.14 21.10
CA SER A 282 -1.01 8.68 21.19
C SER A 282 -2.44 8.22 20.92
N ALA A 283 -3.45 8.98 21.33
CA ALA A 283 -4.85 8.76 21.00
C ALA A 283 -5.13 8.97 19.51
N GLY A 284 -4.48 9.96 18.90
CA GLY A 284 -4.58 10.28 17.48
C GLY A 284 -4.25 9.10 16.57
N ASN A 285 -3.08 8.48 16.76
CA ASN A 285 -2.66 7.33 15.95
C ASN A 285 -3.54 6.09 16.15
N ARG A 286 -4.12 5.91 17.34
CA ARG A 286 -5.04 4.80 17.64
C ARG A 286 -6.38 4.96 16.97
N GLY A 287 -6.95 6.16 17.04
CA GLY A 287 -8.27 6.44 16.48
C GLY A 287 -8.33 6.26 14.97
N LEU A 288 -7.20 6.40 14.26
CA LEU A 288 -7.10 6.09 12.83
C LEU A 288 -7.45 4.65 12.45
N LEU A 289 -7.36 3.69 13.38
CA LEU A 289 -7.78 2.30 13.12
C LEU A 289 -9.28 2.10 13.25
N ILE A 290 -10.00 3.01 13.92
CA ILE A 290 -11.45 2.86 14.15
C ILE A 290 -12.22 2.86 12.83
N PRO A 291 -12.03 3.82 11.90
CA PRO A 291 -12.70 3.77 10.60
C PRO A 291 -12.34 2.51 9.80
N VAL A 292 -11.12 1.99 9.94
CA VAL A 292 -10.67 0.77 9.25
C VAL A 292 -11.41 -0.46 9.78
N ILE A 293 -11.48 -0.61 11.11
CA ILE A 293 -12.22 -1.70 11.78
C ILE A 293 -13.70 -1.61 11.39
N ALA A 294 -14.28 -0.40 11.42
CA ALA A 294 -15.64 -0.13 11.04
C ALA A 294 -15.98 -0.58 9.60
N VAL A 295 -15.11 -0.26 8.64
CA VAL A 295 -15.25 -0.71 7.24
C VAL A 295 -15.26 -2.23 7.13
N LEU A 296 -14.37 -2.92 7.84
CA LEU A 296 -14.31 -4.38 7.82
C LEU A 296 -15.54 -5.02 8.48
N MET A 297 -15.97 -4.51 9.63
CA MET A 297 -17.13 -5.03 10.35
C MET A 297 -18.42 -4.92 9.55
N ARG A 298 -18.62 -3.85 8.78
CA ARG A 298 -19.79 -3.70 7.89
C ARG A 298 -19.87 -4.75 6.80
N ARG A 299 -18.75 -5.40 6.44
CA ARG A 299 -18.68 -6.45 5.42
C ARG A 299 -18.88 -7.85 5.98
N LEU A 300 -18.66 -8.03 7.28
CA LEU A 300 -18.81 -9.31 7.95
C LEU A 300 -20.29 -9.58 8.31
N PRO A 301 -20.76 -10.83 8.21
CA PRO A 301 -22.05 -11.19 8.78
C PRO A 301 -22.04 -11.03 10.31
N PRO A 302 -23.22 -10.89 10.97
CA PRO A 302 -23.29 -10.79 12.42
C PRO A 302 -22.60 -11.96 13.13
N ILE A 303 -21.56 -11.65 13.91
CA ILE A 303 -20.75 -12.65 14.62
C ILE A 303 -21.51 -13.10 15.88
N LYS A 304 -22.18 -14.25 15.80
CA LYS A 304 -22.99 -14.79 16.91
C LYS A 304 -22.15 -15.55 17.94
N GLU A 305 -21.16 -16.31 17.47
CA GLU A 305 -20.34 -17.20 18.31
C GLU A 305 -18.85 -16.86 18.15
N PRO A 306 -18.40 -15.69 18.67
CA PRO A 306 -17.01 -15.30 18.55
C PRO A 306 -16.10 -16.26 19.34
N LYS A 307 -14.96 -16.62 18.75
CA LYS A 307 -13.87 -17.29 19.48
C LYS A 307 -13.50 -16.47 20.73
N ARG A 308 -13.12 -17.14 21.83
CA ARG A 308 -12.79 -16.48 23.12
C ARG A 308 -11.80 -15.31 22.98
N ARG A 309 -10.79 -15.45 22.11
CA ARG A 309 -9.80 -14.39 21.83
C ARG A 309 -10.45 -13.16 21.20
N LEU A 310 -11.27 -13.36 20.17
CA LEU A 310 -11.94 -12.26 19.45
C LEU A 310 -12.90 -11.51 20.38
N HIS A 311 -13.68 -12.23 21.19
CA HIS A 311 -14.56 -11.62 22.18
C HIS A 311 -13.79 -10.77 23.20
N LYS A 312 -12.65 -11.28 23.69
CA LYS A 312 -11.77 -10.51 24.58
C LYS A 312 -11.27 -9.22 23.92
N LEU A 313 -10.75 -9.32 22.69
CA LEU A 313 -10.21 -8.19 21.94
C LEU A 313 -11.28 -7.11 21.69
N PHE A 314 -12.51 -7.49 21.37
CA PHE A 314 -13.62 -6.56 21.21
C PHE A 314 -13.96 -5.83 22.50
N ARG A 315 -14.03 -6.55 23.62
CA ARG A 315 -14.28 -5.93 24.92
C ARG A 315 -13.17 -4.94 25.29
N ASP A 316 -11.92 -5.31 25.06
CA ASP A 316 -10.77 -4.45 25.35
C ASP A 316 -10.79 -3.22 24.41
N PHE A 317 -11.07 -3.39 23.11
CA PHE A 317 -11.30 -2.30 22.15
C PHE A 317 -12.38 -1.33 22.63
N TRP A 318 -13.56 -1.84 23.00
CA TRP A 318 -14.67 -1.02 23.49
C TRP A 318 -14.27 -0.24 24.75
N GLN A 319 -13.65 -0.91 25.72
CA GLN A 319 -13.19 -0.26 26.95
C GLN A 319 -12.20 0.87 26.66
N TYR A 320 -11.22 0.66 25.78
CA TYR A 320 -10.29 1.71 25.40
C TYR A 320 -10.98 2.85 24.65
N SER A 321 -11.94 2.55 23.77
CA SER A 321 -12.70 3.59 23.06
C SER A 321 -13.49 4.49 23.99
N VAL A 322 -14.12 3.93 25.03
CA VAL A 322 -14.82 4.70 26.08
C VAL A 322 -13.84 5.53 26.90
N VAL A 323 -12.76 4.92 27.40
CA VAL A 323 -11.77 5.60 28.26
C VAL A 323 -11.07 6.76 27.53
N MET A 324 -10.85 6.63 26.22
CA MET A 324 -10.22 7.65 25.39
C MET A 324 -11.21 8.69 24.83
N GLY A 325 -12.51 8.53 25.12
CA GLY A 325 -13.55 9.47 24.70
C GLY A 325 -13.93 9.39 23.22
N PHE A 326 -13.60 8.30 22.51
CA PHE A 326 -14.02 8.11 21.11
C PHE A 326 -15.53 7.91 20.98
N THR A 327 -16.22 7.59 22.08
CA THR A 327 -17.68 7.42 22.15
C THR A 327 -18.45 8.72 22.40
N ASN A 328 -17.80 9.88 22.44
CA ASN A 328 -18.42 11.16 22.81
C ASN A 328 -18.58 12.08 21.59
N GLU A 329 -19.78 12.13 21.00
CA GLU A 329 -20.11 12.96 19.83
C GLU A 329 -19.90 14.47 20.08
N ASN A 330 -20.23 14.95 21.29
CA ASN A 330 -20.36 16.37 21.60
C ASN A 330 -19.08 17.07 22.09
N GLN A 331 -17.95 16.36 22.20
CA GLN A 331 -16.72 16.95 22.74
C GLN A 331 -15.84 17.65 21.70
N GLY A 332 -16.10 17.44 20.40
CA GLY A 332 -15.30 18.03 19.30
C GLY A 332 -13.82 17.64 19.30
N LEU A 333 -13.41 16.71 20.17
CA LEU A 333 -12.02 16.34 20.39
C LEU A 333 -11.48 15.43 19.27
N TRP A 334 -12.36 14.62 18.69
CA TRP A 334 -12.02 13.59 17.70
C TRP A 334 -12.81 13.79 16.40
N PRO A 335 -12.27 13.31 15.25
CA PRO A 335 -13.02 13.27 14.00
C PRO A 335 -14.36 12.54 14.15
N PRO A 336 -15.46 13.04 13.56
CA PRO A 336 -16.78 12.40 13.65
C PRO A 336 -16.80 10.94 13.19
N GLU A 337 -16.02 10.63 12.15
CA GLU A 337 -15.87 9.28 11.58
C GLU A 337 -15.42 8.24 12.63
N TRP A 338 -14.73 8.66 13.69
CA TRP A 338 -14.29 7.75 14.76
C TRP A 338 -15.46 7.41 15.68
N TYR A 339 -16.28 8.39 16.04
CA TYR A 339 -17.51 8.14 16.79
C TYR A 339 -18.45 7.22 16.01
N GLU A 340 -18.70 7.54 14.74
CA GLU A 340 -19.53 6.72 13.85
C GLU A 340 -18.98 5.29 13.70
N GLY A 341 -17.66 5.12 13.67
CA GLY A 341 -17.03 3.81 13.56
C GLY A 341 -17.12 2.96 14.84
N VAL A 342 -17.17 3.58 16.03
CA VAL A 342 -17.34 2.86 17.30
C VAL A 342 -18.80 2.48 17.53
N CYS A 343 -19.75 3.30 17.08
CA CYS A 343 -21.19 3.10 17.30
C CYS A 343 -21.88 2.21 16.25
N LEU A 344 -21.13 1.33 15.58
CA LEU A 344 -21.63 0.42 14.56
C LEU A 344 -22.47 -0.75 15.07
#